data_AF-A0A353XUA9-F1
#
_entry.id   AF-A0A353XUA9-F1
#
_cell.length_a   1.000
_cell.length_b   1.000
_cell.length_c   1.000
_cell.angle_alpha   90.00
_cell.angle_beta   90.00
_cell.angle_gamma   90.00
#
_symmetry.space_group_name_H-M   'P 1'
#
loop_
_entity.id
_entity.type
_entity.pdbx_description
1 polymer ?
#
loop_
_entity_poly.entity_id
_entity_poly.type
_entity_poly.pdbx_seq_one_letter_code
_entity_poly.pdbx_strand_id
1 'polypeptide(L)'
;MKTPIKTKLDSNEKLPMNSSRIFTKNNLLRNLLFAGLASTALTACNSVPTPSSEGSSTHSTVNPTGSKNNSKADNTKYPADASRHEYQLKNGLKVIIKEDHRAPVAMSQIWYSVGATDEPEDKGGISHLLEHMMFKGTEKVSGADFDRLIAKFGGDHNAFTSYDYTGYYEMFPVNRLELSLELEADRMTNLRFDSKEFVEEFEQERNVVMEERRQRTDDNPLARAFEKFRKLALPNSPKGESVIGPMQEIGNTDIKDLEQWYKTWYAPNNATLVIVGDVDPQQTIKKVEQYFGAIPSKQIPERPSVLQKGWRGYQQQTIKETVNVPTLLMGFNVPTLHSAMATDIPKKEIYDLLMLQFIMDGGYAARFEKNLVREQGLLSSIVSSYDLYERGDGLFMIQATPREGVTLAQVQQAIMDQIDKFKTETISDKELERARNNAVNGFVFSQDSMQGQAYMIGNLQSRGLDDRLITTLPDELAKISSADINAAAKKYFAKDNLTVMYVEPIEATNTSAPSK
;
A
#
# COMPACT_ATOMS: atom_id res chain seq x y z
N MET A 1 15.45 21.98 26.15
CA MET A 1 16.82 22.45 25.87
C MET A 1 16.96 22.58 24.37
N LYS A 2 17.29 23.77 23.85
CA LYS A 2 17.38 24.08 22.42
C LYS A 2 18.80 23.82 21.88
N THR A 3 18.83 23.29 20.64
CA THR A 3 19.92 23.11 19.65
C THR A 3 20.73 21.79 19.75
N PRO A 4 20.61 20.86 18.77
CA PRO A 4 21.52 20.96 17.61
C PRO A 4 21.08 20.33 16.25
N ILE A 5 20.70 21.15 15.26
CA ILE A 5 21.12 20.89 13.87
C ILE A 5 22.47 21.59 13.70
N LYS A 6 23.59 20.89 13.93
CA LYS A 6 24.94 21.38 13.62
C LYS A 6 25.51 20.68 12.39
N THR A 7 24.91 20.97 11.26
CA THR A 7 25.58 20.97 9.96
C THR A 7 25.40 22.36 9.37
N LYS A 8 26.26 23.31 9.76
CA LYS A 8 26.43 24.52 8.96
C LYS A 8 26.81 24.04 7.55
N LEU A 9 25.94 24.26 6.58
CA LEU A 9 26.42 24.55 5.23
C LEU A 9 27.17 25.88 5.39
N ASP A 10 28.51 25.84 5.37
CA ASP A 10 29.29 27.06 5.42
C ASP A 10 28.84 27.94 4.25
N SER A 11 28.39 29.15 4.55
CA SER A 11 27.93 30.15 3.59
C SER A 11 29.04 30.67 2.66
N ASN A 12 30.21 30.02 2.65
CA ASN A 12 31.39 30.38 1.88
C ASN A 12 31.99 29.25 1.02
N GLU A 13 31.43 28.03 1.01
CA GLU A 13 31.78 27.06 -0.05
C GLU A 13 30.97 27.38 -1.31
N LYS A 14 31.47 28.34 -2.09
CA LYS A 14 31.14 28.45 -3.50
C LYS A 14 31.68 27.22 -4.22
N LEU A 15 30.92 26.13 -4.21
CA LEU A 15 30.99 25.17 -5.31
C LEU A 15 30.63 25.93 -6.59
N PRO A 16 31.33 25.71 -7.71
CA PRO A 16 31.20 26.54 -8.89
C PRO A 16 29.75 26.56 -9.36
N MET A 17 29.12 27.74 -9.30
CA MET A 17 27.91 28.02 -10.07
C MET A 17 28.26 27.86 -11.55
N ASN A 18 27.98 26.69 -12.10
CA ASN A 18 27.82 26.58 -13.53
C ASN A 18 26.41 27.06 -13.86
N SER A 19 26.38 28.22 -14.48
CA SER A 19 25.22 28.83 -15.13
C SER A 19 24.38 27.82 -15.88
N SER A 20 23.08 27.79 -15.55
CA SER A 20 21.96 27.57 -16.47
C SER A 20 22.23 26.56 -17.60
N ARG A 21 21.94 25.29 -17.35
CA ARG A 21 21.34 24.43 -18.37
C ARG A 21 19.94 24.08 -17.92
N ILE A 22 18.98 24.79 -18.52
CA ILE A 22 17.60 24.37 -18.65
C ILE A 22 17.63 22.96 -19.26
N PHE A 23 17.35 21.93 -18.46
CA PHE A 23 17.03 20.61 -18.98
C PHE A 23 15.52 20.54 -19.16
N THR A 24 15.08 20.96 -20.33
CA THR A 24 13.81 20.55 -20.92
C THR A 24 13.83 19.05 -21.21
N LYS A 25 12.78 18.36 -20.76
CA LYS A 25 12.22 17.08 -21.26
C LYS A 25 13.20 16.04 -21.85
N ASN A 26 13.46 14.98 -21.09
CA ASN A 26 13.40 13.56 -21.49
C ASN A 26 14.35 12.73 -20.62
N ASN A 27 13.81 12.03 -19.62
CA ASN A 27 14.34 10.78 -19.06
C ASN A 27 13.29 10.19 -18.10
N LEU A 28 12.11 9.86 -18.64
CA LEU A 28 11.20 8.89 -18.03
C LEU A 28 11.61 7.51 -18.56
N LEU A 29 12.39 6.75 -17.78
CA LEU A 29 12.49 5.28 -17.81
C LEU A 29 13.69 4.84 -16.97
N ARG A 30 13.43 4.54 -15.68
CA ARG A 30 14.09 3.56 -14.80
C ARG A 30 13.93 4.01 -13.35
N ASN A 31 12.93 3.45 -12.68
CA ASN A 31 12.89 3.06 -11.26
C ASN A 31 11.42 2.79 -10.91
N LEU A 32 10.96 1.61 -11.32
CA LEU A 32 9.72 0.99 -10.89
C LEU A 32 10.12 -0.41 -10.48
N LEU A 33 10.31 -0.63 -9.18
CA LEU A 33 10.34 -1.96 -8.58
C LEU A 33 10.17 -1.80 -7.05
N PHE A 34 9.13 -2.45 -6.54
CA PHE A 34 8.76 -2.68 -5.14
C PHE A 34 7.96 -1.60 -4.38
N ALA A 35 6.74 -1.36 -4.89
CA ALA A 35 5.55 -1.27 -4.04
C ALA A 35 4.65 -2.46 -4.40
N GLY A 36 4.69 -3.52 -3.59
CA GLY A 36 3.83 -4.69 -3.78
C GLY A 36 2.40 -4.35 -3.38
N LEU A 37 1.51 -4.34 -4.37
CA LEU A 37 0.05 -4.15 -4.30
C LEU A 37 -0.47 -2.72 -4.03
N ALA A 38 -0.12 -1.81 -4.94
CA ALA A 38 -1.10 -0.87 -5.48
C ALA A 38 -0.66 -0.50 -6.91
N SER A 39 -1.56 -0.67 -7.90
CA SER A 39 -1.37 -0.38 -9.35
C SER A 39 -0.78 -1.53 -10.21
N THR A 40 -1.63 -2.45 -10.65
CA THR A 40 -1.42 -3.13 -11.94
C THR A 40 -1.71 -2.14 -13.06
N ALA A 41 -0.70 -1.33 -13.43
CA ALA A 41 -0.69 -0.61 -14.69
C ALA A 41 -0.04 -1.51 -15.75
N LEU A 42 -0.85 -2.15 -16.59
CA LEU A 42 -0.41 -2.85 -17.79
C LEU A 42 0.07 -1.83 -18.82
N THR A 43 1.37 -1.83 -19.11
CA THR A 43 1.90 -1.24 -20.36
C THR A 43 2.49 -2.36 -21.20
N ALA A 44 1.84 -2.67 -22.33
CA ALA A 44 2.36 -3.56 -23.34
C ALA A 44 2.65 -2.76 -24.63
N CYS A 45 3.90 -2.77 -25.09
CA CYS A 45 4.30 -3.08 -26.47
C CYS A 45 5.82 -2.93 -26.72
N ASN A 46 6.44 -4.07 -27.06
CA ASN A 46 7.51 -4.35 -28.04
C ASN A 46 8.93 -3.76 -27.94
N SER A 47 9.92 -4.64 -27.69
CA SER A 47 10.75 -5.27 -28.75
C SER A 47 11.78 -6.24 -28.14
N VAL A 48 11.86 -7.47 -28.67
CA VAL A 48 12.78 -8.53 -28.24
C VAL A 48 13.98 -8.60 -29.20
N PRO A 49 15.22 -8.68 -28.71
CA PRO A 49 16.30 -9.36 -29.41
C PRO A 49 16.53 -10.75 -28.80
N THR A 50 16.46 -11.76 -29.67
CA THR A 50 16.83 -13.16 -29.39
C THR A 50 18.30 -13.28 -29.01
N PRO A 51 18.66 -14.15 -28.04
CA PRO A 51 20.00 -14.71 -27.95
C PRO A 51 20.01 -16.16 -28.45
N SER A 52 20.98 -16.42 -29.32
CA SER A 52 21.41 -17.70 -29.85
C SER A 52 21.98 -18.63 -28.76
N SER A 53 21.85 -19.93 -29.04
CA SER A 53 22.41 -21.07 -28.32
C SER A 53 23.94 -21.06 -28.18
N GLU A 54 24.44 -21.52 -27.02
CA GLU A 54 25.30 -22.71 -26.81
C GLU A 54 26.11 -22.56 -25.52
N GLY A 55 26.16 -23.62 -24.71
CA GLY A 55 26.99 -23.65 -23.49
C GLY A 55 26.64 -24.78 -22.53
N SER A 56 27.06 -26.00 -22.86
CA SER A 56 27.04 -27.20 -22.03
C SER A 56 27.75 -27.02 -20.68
N SER A 57 27.18 -27.55 -19.59
CA SER A 57 27.95 -28.35 -18.62
C SER A 57 27.06 -29.08 -17.59
N THR A 58 27.03 -30.40 -17.77
CA THR A 58 27.13 -31.48 -16.78
C THR A 58 26.27 -31.45 -15.51
N HIS A 59 25.31 -32.37 -15.49
CA HIS A 59 24.69 -32.99 -14.32
C HIS A 59 25.72 -33.46 -13.28
N SER A 60 25.43 -33.20 -12.01
CA SER A 60 25.90 -34.01 -10.89
C SER A 60 24.71 -34.37 -10.02
N THR A 61 24.36 -35.65 -10.08
CA THR A 61 23.39 -36.33 -9.22
C THR A 61 24.03 -36.61 -7.87
N VAL A 62 23.38 -36.19 -6.79
CA VAL A 62 23.67 -36.70 -5.44
C VAL A 62 22.39 -37.32 -4.90
N ASN A 63 22.42 -38.64 -4.73
CA ASN A 63 21.37 -39.43 -4.08
C ASN A 63 21.38 -39.17 -2.56
N PRO A 64 20.21 -39.22 -1.89
CA PRO A 64 20.09 -38.96 -0.47
C PRO A 64 20.39 -40.22 0.35
N THR A 65 21.42 -40.18 1.20
CA THR A 65 21.59 -41.16 2.27
C THR A 65 20.75 -40.75 3.48
N GLY A 66 19.82 -41.62 3.84
CA GLY A 66 18.90 -41.42 4.96
C GLY A 66 19.59 -41.37 6.31
N SER A 67 19.08 -40.50 7.17
CA SER A 67 19.23 -40.59 8.61
C SER A 67 17.84 -40.66 9.24
N LYS A 68 17.53 -41.81 9.82
CA LYS A 68 16.37 -41.99 10.70
C LYS A 68 16.72 -41.35 12.04
N ASN A 69 16.05 -40.26 12.39
CA ASN A 69 15.93 -39.85 13.78
C ASN A 69 14.45 -39.56 14.09
N ASN A 70 13.86 -40.49 14.86
CA ASN A 70 12.62 -40.28 15.59
C ASN A 70 12.90 -39.28 16.71
N SER A 71 12.48 -38.03 16.55
CA SER A 71 12.24 -37.13 17.69
C SER A 71 10.77 -36.73 17.71
N LYS A 72 10.16 -36.97 18.87
CA LYS A 72 8.78 -36.60 19.22
C LYS A 72 8.49 -35.17 18.77
N ALA A 73 7.35 -34.98 18.12
CA ALA A 73 6.84 -33.68 17.69
C ALA A 73 6.75 -32.73 18.88
N ASP A 74 7.62 -31.71 18.87
CA ASP A 74 7.52 -30.56 19.76
C ASP A 74 6.58 -29.55 19.08
N ASN A 75 5.32 -29.57 19.50
CA ASN A 75 4.32 -28.58 19.11
C ASN A 75 4.60 -27.29 19.89
N THR A 76 5.53 -26.45 19.44
CA THR A 76 5.42 -24.98 19.55
C THR A 76 6.49 -24.23 18.74
N LYS A 77 6.05 -23.09 18.18
CA LYS A 77 6.79 -21.82 18.05
C LYS A 77 7.83 -21.73 16.93
N TYR A 78 7.50 -20.96 15.89
CA TYR A 78 8.52 -20.04 15.37
C TYR A 78 9.08 -19.24 16.56
N PRO A 79 10.40 -19.18 16.74
CA PRO A 79 10.98 -18.39 17.81
C PRO A 79 10.54 -16.93 17.62
N ALA A 80 10.30 -16.22 18.73
CA ALA A 80 10.17 -14.77 18.69
C ALA A 80 11.36 -14.22 17.90
N ASP A 81 11.08 -13.36 16.92
CA ASP A 81 12.13 -12.76 16.10
C ASP A 81 13.07 -11.96 17.02
N ALA A 82 14.21 -12.55 17.35
CA ALA A 82 15.11 -12.03 18.37
C ALA A 82 15.75 -10.70 17.98
N SER A 83 15.72 -10.37 16.67
CA SER A 83 16.16 -9.08 16.16
C SER A 83 15.11 -7.98 16.31
N ARG A 84 13.86 -8.29 16.69
CA ARG A 84 12.78 -7.31 16.85
C ARG A 84 12.62 -6.89 18.31
N HIS A 85 12.71 -5.59 18.54
CA HIS A 85 12.59 -4.94 19.84
C HIS A 85 11.48 -3.89 19.80
N GLU A 86 10.62 -3.87 20.81
CA GLU A 86 9.50 -2.94 20.91
C GLU A 86 9.59 -2.12 22.19
N TYR A 87 9.39 -0.83 22.04
CA TYR A 87 9.45 0.15 23.12
C TYR A 87 8.26 1.09 23.03
N GLN A 88 7.93 1.69 24.18
CA GLN A 88 6.89 2.69 24.31
C GLN A 88 7.45 3.86 25.10
N LEU A 89 7.59 5.03 24.46
CA LEU A 89 8.02 6.23 25.16
C LEU A 89 6.90 6.77 26.06
N LYS A 90 7.27 7.56 27.08
CA LYS A 90 6.33 8.16 28.04
C LYS A 90 5.27 9.06 27.40
N ASN A 91 5.59 9.66 26.25
CA ASN A 91 4.68 10.51 25.47
C ASN A 91 3.78 9.72 24.51
N GLY A 92 3.80 8.39 24.56
CA GLY A 92 2.96 7.54 23.72
C GLY A 92 3.56 7.19 22.34
N LEU A 93 4.77 7.67 21.99
CA LEU A 93 5.44 7.20 20.76
C LEU A 93 5.80 5.72 20.87
N LYS A 94 5.20 4.91 20.00
CA LYS A 94 5.57 3.50 19.83
C LYS A 94 6.82 3.42 18.96
N VAL A 95 7.78 2.60 19.37
CA VAL A 95 9.05 2.43 18.64
C VAL A 95 9.31 0.95 18.43
N ILE A 96 9.55 0.56 17.18
CA ILE A 96 9.94 -0.81 16.83
C ILE A 96 11.30 -0.74 16.14
N ILE A 97 12.26 -1.49 16.67
CA ILE A 97 13.61 -1.58 16.15
C ILE A 97 13.84 -3.02 15.71
N LYS A 98 14.22 -3.22 14.46
CA LYS A 98 14.57 -4.53 13.92
C LYS A 98 16.02 -4.53 13.44
N GLU A 99 16.84 -5.41 14.01
CA GLU A 99 18.25 -5.53 13.65
C GLU A 99 18.39 -6.25 12.30
N ASP A 100 19.16 -5.67 11.38
CA ASP A 100 19.56 -6.24 10.10
C ASP A 100 20.99 -5.78 9.76
N HIS A 101 21.98 -6.59 10.12
CA HIS A 101 23.41 -6.27 9.99
C HIS A 101 24.00 -6.63 8.61
N ARG A 102 23.18 -6.87 7.58
CA ARG A 102 23.68 -7.28 6.24
C ARG A 102 24.43 -6.15 5.53
N ALA A 103 24.11 -4.90 5.82
CA ALA A 103 24.76 -3.72 5.26
C ALA A 103 24.78 -2.57 6.29
N PRO A 104 25.79 -1.68 6.27
CA PRO A 104 25.97 -0.59 7.24
C PRO A 104 25.03 0.61 6.97
N VAL A 105 23.74 0.32 6.81
CA VAL A 105 22.66 1.28 6.53
C VAL A 105 21.54 1.08 7.55
N ALA A 106 20.75 2.12 7.76
CA ALA A 106 19.55 2.07 8.57
C ALA A 106 18.43 2.83 7.86
N MET A 107 17.24 2.25 7.90
CA MET A 107 16.00 2.90 7.49
C MET A 107 15.20 3.25 8.74
N SER A 108 14.69 4.48 8.76
CA SER A 108 13.70 4.95 9.73
C SER A 108 12.43 5.31 8.98
N GLN A 109 11.29 4.89 9.52
CA GLN A 109 9.98 5.24 9.01
C GLN A 109 9.11 5.71 10.16
N ILE A 110 8.51 6.87 10.05
CA ILE A 110 7.46 7.30 10.98
C ILE A 110 6.10 7.14 10.34
N TRP A 111 5.22 6.47 11.06
CA TRP A 111 3.87 6.12 10.61
C TRP A 111 2.87 6.82 11.49
N TYR A 112 2.21 7.85 10.97
CA TYR A 112 1.07 8.45 11.64
C TYR A 112 -0.16 7.61 11.31
N SER A 113 -0.90 7.19 12.34
CA SER A 113 -2.12 6.41 12.19
C SER A 113 -3.29 7.28 11.66
N VAL A 114 -3.08 8.17 10.71
CA VAL A 114 -4.12 9.03 10.13
C VAL A 114 -4.03 8.97 8.61
N GLY A 115 -5.15 8.85 7.93
CA GLY A 115 -5.19 8.86 6.46
C GLY A 115 -6.54 9.33 5.92
N ALA A 116 -6.80 9.04 4.64
CA ALA A 116 -8.00 9.52 3.95
C ALA A 116 -9.33 9.10 4.63
N THR A 117 -9.31 8.02 5.41
CA THR A 117 -10.50 7.54 6.10
C THR A 117 -10.88 8.37 7.33
N ASP A 118 -9.96 9.18 7.84
CA ASP A 118 -10.19 10.05 8.99
C ASP A 118 -10.63 11.47 8.56
N GLU A 119 -10.57 11.78 7.26
CA GLU A 119 -10.78 13.13 6.75
C GLU A 119 -12.21 13.61 7.00
N PRO A 120 -12.40 14.91 7.33
CA PRO A 120 -13.72 15.50 7.39
C PRO A 120 -14.42 15.40 6.03
N GLU A 121 -15.75 15.30 6.06
CA GLU A 121 -16.56 15.60 4.87
C GLU A 121 -16.17 16.97 4.33
N ASP A 122 -16.10 17.14 3.01
CA ASP A 122 -15.68 18.36 2.31
C ASP A 122 -14.18 18.73 2.32
N LYS A 123 -13.34 17.94 2.99
CA LYS A 123 -11.86 18.10 3.06
C LYS A 123 -11.09 16.89 2.52
N GLY A 124 -11.67 16.16 1.57
CA GLY A 124 -11.03 15.01 0.93
C GLY A 124 -9.68 15.39 0.31
N GLY A 125 -8.66 14.58 0.60
CA GLY A 125 -7.28 14.76 0.13
C GLY A 125 -6.39 15.56 1.06
N ILE A 126 -6.90 16.08 2.19
CA ILE A 126 -6.13 16.90 3.14
C ILE A 126 -4.94 16.16 3.75
N SER A 127 -5.02 14.84 3.94
CA SER A 127 -3.91 14.02 4.44
C SER A 127 -2.77 13.95 3.43
N HIS A 128 -3.11 13.77 2.15
CA HIS A 128 -2.14 13.75 1.07
C HIS A 128 -1.55 15.14 0.81
N LEU A 129 -2.36 16.20 0.89
CA LEU A 129 -1.86 17.57 0.81
C LEU A 129 -0.90 17.91 1.96
N LEU A 130 -1.18 17.43 3.18
CA LEU A 130 -0.27 17.61 4.32
C LEU A 130 1.05 16.87 4.11
N GLU A 131 1.00 15.67 3.51
CA GLU A 131 2.20 14.93 3.13
C GLU A 131 3.16 15.76 2.28
N HIS A 132 2.64 16.43 1.24
CA HIS A 132 3.44 17.36 0.42
C HIS A 132 4.02 18.51 1.25
N MET A 133 3.21 19.08 2.14
CA MET A 133 3.63 20.23 2.96
C MET A 133 4.65 19.87 4.05
N MET A 134 4.75 18.61 4.46
CA MET A 134 5.76 18.14 5.40
C MET A 134 7.20 18.24 4.85
N PHE A 135 7.37 18.43 3.53
CA PHE A 135 8.65 18.68 2.88
C PHE A 135 8.96 20.17 2.66
N LYS A 136 8.04 21.08 2.98
CA LYS A 136 8.25 22.54 2.80
C LYS A 136 8.94 23.21 3.98
N GLY A 137 9.26 22.39 4.98
CA GLY A 137 10.22 22.69 6.01
C GLY A 137 9.61 23.23 7.29
N THR A 138 10.50 23.38 8.25
CA THR A 138 10.24 23.75 9.63
C THR A 138 10.93 25.06 9.96
N GLU A 139 10.83 25.50 11.21
CA GLU A 139 11.65 26.61 11.73
C GLU A 139 13.16 26.35 11.63
N LYS A 140 13.62 25.10 11.71
CA LYS A 140 15.05 24.77 11.71
C LYS A 140 15.59 24.36 10.35
N VAL A 141 14.77 23.73 9.51
CA VAL A 141 15.19 23.15 8.23
C VAL A 141 14.23 23.62 7.15
N SER A 142 14.72 24.41 6.19
CA SER A 142 13.94 24.73 4.99
C SER A 142 13.73 23.49 4.13
N GLY A 143 12.70 23.45 3.27
CA GLY A 143 12.51 22.32 2.35
C GLY A 143 13.74 22.05 1.48
N ALA A 144 14.36 23.11 0.94
CA ALA A 144 15.60 22.97 0.17
C ALA A 144 16.79 22.45 1.00
N ASP A 145 16.85 22.77 2.30
CA ASP A 145 17.86 22.19 3.19
C ASP A 145 17.59 20.73 3.51
N PHE A 146 16.33 20.32 3.62
CA PHE A 146 15.95 18.92 3.82
C PHE A 146 16.55 18.08 2.69
N ASP A 147 16.21 18.38 1.43
CA ASP A 147 16.70 17.65 0.26
C ASP A 147 18.23 17.69 0.14
N ARG A 148 18.84 18.86 0.41
CA ARG A 148 20.31 19.00 0.41
C ARG A 148 20.97 18.11 1.46
N LEU A 149 20.40 18.00 2.66
CA LEU A 149 20.93 17.17 3.73
C LEU A 149 20.84 15.68 3.36
N ILE A 150 19.70 15.24 2.81
CA ILE A 150 19.55 13.87 2.33
C ILE A 150 20.62 13.56 1.26
N ALA A 151 20.70 14.38 0.21
CA ALA A 151 21.65 14.17 -0.88
C ALA A 151 23.13 14.24 -0.43
N LYS A 152 23.47 15.19 0.44
CA LYS A 152 24.85 15.38 0.96
C LYS A 152 25.36 14.15 1.70
N PHE A 153 24.48 13.44 2.39
CA PHE A 153 24.85 12.26 3.17
C PHE A 153 24.50 10.93 2.49
N GLY A 154 24.17 10.98 1.19
CA GLY A 154 23.88 9.80 0.39
C GLY A 154 22.65 9.04 0.86
N GLY A 155 21.68 9.75 1.44
CA GLY A 155 20.42 9.17 1.84
C GLY A 155 19.40 9.13 0.71
N ASP A 156 18.30 8.46 1.01
CA ASP A 156 17.08 8.44 0.21
C ASP A 156 15.89 8.74 1.11
N HIS A 157 14.84 9.36 0.59
CA HIS A 157 13.66 9.70 1.38
C HIS A 157 12.41 9.73 0.50
N ASN A 158 11.27 9.45 1.13
CA ASN A 158 9.97 9.69 0.50
C ASN A 158 8.86 9.66 1.55
N ALA A 159 7.63 9.86 1.12
CA ALA A 159 6.44 9.66 1.90
C ALA A 159 5.36 8.92 1.11
N PHE A 160 4.28 8.57 1.80
CA PHE A 160 3.10 7.99 1.20
C PHE A 160 1.89 8.17 2.11
N THR A 161 0.74 8.45 1.51
CA THR A 161 -0.56 8.49 2.19
C THR A 161 -1.43 7.32 1.72
N SER A 162 -2.16 6.74 2.67
CA SER A 162 -3.12 5.66 2.48
C SER A 162 -4.48 6.06 3.03
N TYR A 163 -5.44 5.15 2.93
CA TYR A 163 -6.71 5.27 3.62
C TYR A 163 -6.55 5.32 5.15
N ASP A 164 -5.59 4.59 5.72
CA ASP A 164 -5.55 4.36 7.17
C ASP A 164 -4.33 4.99 7.87
N TYR A 165 -3.36 5.50 7.11
CA TYR A 165 -2.11 6.06 7.64
C TYR A 165 -1.44 7.01 6.63
N THR A 166 -0.50 7.80 7.13
CA THR A 166 0.50 8.53 6.36
C THR A 166 1.88 8.18 6.91
N GLY A 167 2.77 7.74 6.04
CA GLY A 167 4.13 7.32 6.39
C GLY A 167 5.17 8.19 5.73
N TYR A 168 6.28 8.41 6.42
CA TYR A 168 7.44 9.09 5.90
C TYR A 168 8.69 8.29 6.23
N TYR A 169 9.68 8.27 5.35
CA TYR A 169 10.90 7.52 5.59
C TYR A 169 12.16 8.20 5.09
N GLU A 170 13.26 7.82 5.73
CA GLU A 170 14.61 8.07 5.26
C GLU A 170 15.43 6.78 5.36
N MET A 171 16.32 6.59 4.40
CA MET A 171 17.37 5.58 4.45
C MET A 171 18.72 6.29 4.42
N PHE A 172 19.61 5.91 5.32
CA PHE A 172 20.95 6.48 5.41
C PHE A 172 22.01 5.41 5.73
N PRO A 173 23.29 5.69 5.45
CA PRO A 173 24.38 5.03 6.17
C PRO A 173 24.16 5.14 7.70
N VAL A 174 24.39 4.06 8.45
CA VAL A 174 23.94 3.96 9.85
C VAL A 174 24.53 5.04 10.77
N ASN A 175 25.71 5.57 10.45
CA ASN A 175 26.33 6.69 11.16
C ASN A 175 25.58 8.03 10.99
N ARG A 176 24.51 8.07 10.18
CA ARG A 176 23.63 9.23 9.97
C ARG A 176 22.19 9.00 10.42
N LEU A 177 21.88 7.89 11.08
CA LEU A 177 20.52 7.63 11.61
C LEU A 177 20.00 8.80 12.48
N GLU A 178 20.87 9.40 13.30
CA GLU A 178 20.51 10.55 14.14
C GLU A 178 19.99 11.75 13.35
N LEU A 179 20.47 11.95 12.12
CA LEU A 179 19.99 13.02 11.25
C LEU A 179 18.52 12.77 10.87
N SER A 180 18.15 11.55 10.47
CA SER A 180 16.74 11.23 10.20
C SER A 180 15.90 11.43 11.45
N LEU A 181 16.32 10.90 12.61
CA LEU A 181 15.56 11.07 13.87
C LEU A 181 15.35 12.54 14.23
N GLU A 182 16.36 13.38 14.01
CA GLU A 182 16.26 14.82 14.25
C GLU A 182 15.29 15.50 13.28
N LEU A 183 15.41 15.22 11.97
CA LEU A 183 14.54 15.76 10.94
C LEU A 183 13.07 15.38 11.20
N GLU A 184 12.83 14.13 11.58
CA GLU A 184 11.51 13.60 11.90
C GLU A 184 10.89 14.24 13.14
N ALA A 185 11.65 14.31 14.22
CA ALA A 185 11.20 14.94 15.46
C ALA A 185 10.91 16.44 15.24
N ASP A 186 11.68 17.09 14.38
CA ASP A 186 11.47 18.50 14.05
C ASP A 186 10.19 18.71 13.21
N ARG A 187 9.99 17.92 12.14
CA ARG A 187 8.79 18.03 11.30
C ARG A 187 7.51 17.54 11.96
N MET A 188 7.59 16.77 13.05
CA MET A 188 6.42 16.38 13.85
C MET A 188 5.78 17.58 14.58
N THR A 189 6.54 18.61 14.94
CA THR A 189 6.01 19.74 15.72
C THR A 189 6.21 21.13 15.15
N ASN A 190 7.16 21.33 14.21
CA ASN A 190 7.67 22.67 13.90
C ASN A 190 7.44 23.15 12.45
N LEU A 191 6.45 22.60 11.72
CA LEU A 191 6.02 23.18 10.45
C LEU A 191 5.58 24.65 10.62
N ARG A 192 5.88 25.49 9.62
CA ARG A 192 5.78 26.96 9.73
C ARG A 192 4.47 27.54 9.18
N PHE A 193 3.32 27.09 9.66
CA PHE A 193 2.01 27.55 9.15
C PHE A 193 1.81 29.08 9.18
N ASP A 194 2.49 29.80 10.08
CA ASP A 194 2.43 31.27 10.19
C ASP A 194 3.40 32.04 9.26
N SER A 195 4.32 31.35 8.58
CA SER A 195 5.30 31.98 7.68
C SER A 195 4.65 32.31 6.34
N LYS A 196 4.84 33.54 5.87
CA LYS A 196 4.34 33.98 4.55
C LYS A 196 4.84 33.07 3.44
N GLU A 197 6.11 32.67 3.50
CA GLU A 197 6.74 31.78 2.53
C GLU A 197 6.06 30.40 2.52
N PHE A 198 5.72 29.86 3.69
CA PHE A 198 5.07 28.55 3.80
C PHE A 198 3.63 28.60 3.25
N VAL A 199 2.91 29.71 3.43
CA VAL A 199 1.59 29.94 2.82
C VAL A 199 1.69 30.02 1.29
N GLU A 200 2.73 30.69 0.77
CA GLU A 200 2.97 30.72 -0.69
C GLU A 200 3.34 29.34 -1.25
N GLU A 201 4.15 28.56 -0.53
CA GLU A 201 4.48 27.17 -0.87
C GLU A 201 3.25 26.27 -0.83
N PHE A 202 2.35 26.46 0.13
CA PHE A 202 1.06 25.75 0.19
C PHE A 202 0.21 25.96 -1.06
N GLU A 203 0.09 27.21 -1.52
CA GLU A 203 -0.66 27.51 -2.74
C GLU A 203 -0.05 26.83 -3.97
N GLN A 204 1.29 26.77 -4.05
CA GLN A 204 1.99 26.07 -5.12
C GLN A 204 1.77 24.55 -5.04
N GLU A 205 1.93 23.95 -3.86
CA GLU A 205 1.74 22.51 -3.67
C GLU A 205 0.29 22.07 -3.86
N ARG A 206 -0.69 22.88 -3.45
CA ARG A 206 -2.09 22.61 -3.76
C ARG A 206 -2.31 22.51 -5.27
N ASN A 207 -1.71 23.40 -6.06
CA ASN A 207 -1.76 23.30 -7.52
C ASN A 207 -1.02 22.05 -8.04
N VAL A 208 0.13 21.69 -7.46
CA VAL A 208 0.85 20.46 -7.83
C VAL A 208 0.00 19.21 -7.56
N VAL A 209 -0.65 19.11 -6.40
CA VAL A 209 -1.55 18.00 -6.05
C VAL A 209 -2.77 17.97 -6.98
N MET A 210 -3.31 19.12 -7.38
CA MET A 210 -4.37 19.18 -8.39
C MET A 210 -3.89 18.69 -9.77
N GLU A 211 -2.68 19.02 -10.19
CA GLU A 211 -2.11 18.46 -11.43
C GLU A 211 -1.82 16.96 -11.32
N GLU A 212 -1.37 16.49 -10.16
CA GLU A 212 -1.22 15.07 -9.90
C GLU A 212 -2.56 14.34 -9.99
N ARG A 213 -3.63 14.90 -9.41
CA ARG A 213 -4.99 14.33 -9.54
C ARG A 213 -5.40 14.24 -11.00
N ARG A 214 -5.15 15.29 -11.80
CA ARG A 214 -5.44 15.24 -13.24
C ARG A 214 -4.68 14.10 -13.89
N GLN A 215 -3.37 14.05 -13.69
CA GLN A 215 -2.51 13.07 -14.35
C GLN A 215 -2.81 11.61 -13.93
N ARG A 216 -3.01 11.36 -12.64
CA ARG A 216 -3.12 10.01 -12.07
C ARG A 216 -4.55 9.47 -12.11
N THR A 217 -5.54 10.35 -12.01
CA THR A 217 -6.96 9.98 -11.93
C THR A 217 -7.76 10.52 -13.10
N ASP A 218 -7.85 11.84 -13.27
CA ASP A 218 -8.85 12.41 -14.20
C ASP A 218 -8.53 12.14 -15.68
N ASP A 219 -7.25 12.08 -16.06
CA ASP A 219 -6.76 11.76 -17.40
C ASP A 219 -6.53 10.25 -17.62
N ASN A 220 -6.76 9.42 -16.58
CA ASN A 220 -6.68 7.97 -16.66
C ASN A 220 -8.11 7.37 -16.59
N PRO A 221 -8.68 6.93 -17.73
CA PRO A 221 -10.05 6.44 -17.79
C PRO A 221 -10.35 5.26 -16.85
N LEU A 222 -9.38 4.35 -16.65
CA LEU A 222 -9.55 3.25 -15.70
C LEU A 222 -9.48 3.72 -14.25
N ALA A 223 -8.61 4.68 -13.91
CA ALA A 223 -8.57 5.26 -12.57
C ALA A 223 -9.90 5.97 -12.22
N ARG A 224 -10.47 6.73 -13.16
CA ARG A 224 -11.83 7.32 -12.99
C ARG A 224 -12.90 6.25 -12.79
N ALA A 225 -12.86 5.17 -13.57
CA ALA A 225 -13.78 4.06 -13.42
C ALA A 225 -13.65 3.40 -12.03
N PHE A 226 -12.43 3.21 -11.54
CA PHE A 226 -12.16 2.69 -10.21
C PHE A 226 -12.66 3.63 -9.09
N GLU A 227 -12.46 4.95 -9.21
CA GLU A 227 -12.98 5.95 -8.26
C GLU A 227 -14.51 5.87 -8.20
N LYS A 228 -15.19 5.84 -9.36
CA LYS A 228 -16.65 5.67 -9.44
C LYS A 228 -17.11 4.33 -8.86
N PHE A 229 -16.37 3.24 -9.14
CA PHE A 229 -16.67 1.91 -8.63
C PHE A 229 -16.60 1.86 -7.11
N ARG A 230 -15.54 2.41 -6.50
CA ARG A 230 -15.40 2.45 -5.03
C ARG A 230 -16.54 3.23 -4.39
N LYS A 231 -16.92 4.39 -4.94
CA LYS A 231 -18.11 5.14 -4.48
C LYS A 231 -19.40 4.32 -4.57
N LEU A 232 -19.58 3.56 -5.65
CA LEU A 232 -20.76 2.69 -5.81
C LEU A 232 -20.79 1.56 -4.77
N ALA A 233 -19.63 0.92 -4.54
CA ALA A 233 -19.49 -0.19 -3.61
C ALA A 233 -19.58 0.24 -2.13
N LEU A 234 -19.02 1.41 -1.80
CA LEU A 234 -18.82 1.92 -0.44
C LEU A 234 -19.35 3.36 -0.22
N PRO A 235 -20.60 3.72 -0.58
CA PRO A 235 -21.07 5.11 -0.60
C PRO A 235 -21.25 5.74 0.78
N ASN A 236 -21.32 4.92 1.83
CA ASN A 236 -21.46 5.39 3.22
C ASN A 236 -20.15 5.23 4.01
N SER A 237 -19.04 4.97 3.35
CA SER A 237 -17.72 4.85 3.97
C SER A 237 -16.80 5.93 3.42
N PRO A 238 -15.94 6.55 4.26
CA PRO A 238 -14.89 7.44 3.77
C PRO A 238 -13.98 6.78 2.73
N LYS A 239 -13.88 5.44 2.77
CA LYS A 239 -13.12 4.64 1.80
C LYS A 239 -13.74 4.59 0.39
N GLY A 240 -14.97 5.08 0.22
CA GLY A 240 -15.58 5.25 -1.11
C GLY A 240 -14.89 6.34 -1.92
N GLU A 241 -14.32 7.35 -1.26
CA GLU A 241 -13.52 8.41 -1.88
C GLU A 241 -12.09 7.94 -2.21
N SER A 242 -11.41 8.66 -3.11
CA SER A 242 -10.00 8.40 -3.40
C SER A 242 -9.09 9.10 -2.39
N VAL A 243 -7.91 8.53 -2.15
CA VAL A 243 -6.92 9.08 -1.19
C VAL A 243 -6.48 10.50 -1.57
N ILE A 244 -6.36 10.80 -2.86
CA ILE A 244 -5.99 12.14 -3.34
C ILE A 244 -7.11 13.17 -3.12
N GLY A 245 -8.34 12.72 -2.90
CA GLY A 245 -9.50 13.58 -2.68
C GLY A 245 -10.13 14.15 -3.95
N PRO A 246 -11.40 14.59 -3.93
CA PRO A 246 -12.05 15.25 -5.06
C PRO A 246 -11.38 16.57 -5.43
N MET A 247 -11.30 16.88 -6.74
CA MET A 247 -10.65 18.11 -7.25
C MET A 247 -11.14 19.39 -6.57
N GLN A 248 -12.46 19.48 -6.34
CA GLN A 248 -13.06 20.65 -5.72
C GLN A 248 -12.68 20.80 -4.24
N GLU A 249 -12.54 19.69 -3.51
CA GLU A 249 -12.18 19.69 -2.09
C GLU A 249 -10.70 20.02 -1.89
N ILE A 250 -9.82 19.48 -2.76
CA ILE A 250 -8.41 19.89 -2.82
C ILE A 250 -8.31 21.41 -3.04
N GLY A 251 -9.01 21.93 -4.05
CA GLY A 251 -8.97 23.36 -4.40
C GLY A 251 -9.56 24.28 -3.33
N ASN A 252 -10.49 23.79 -2.51
CA ASN A 252 -11.13 24.55 -1.44
C ASN A 252 -10.45 24.42 -0.08
N THR A 253 -9.47 23.51 0.07
CA THR A 253 -8.71 23.34 1.31
C THR A 253 -7.87 24.60 1.56
N ASP A 254 -7.98 25.19 2.75
CA ASP A 254 -7.16 26.34 3.16
C ASP A 254 -6.00 25.93 4.08
N ILE A 255 -5.03 26.84 4.26
CA ILE A 255 -3.85 26.56 5.09
C ILE A 255 -4.21 26.32 6.58
N LYS A 256 -5.34 26.86 7.07
CA LYS A 256 -5.78 26.68 8.46
C LYS A 256 -6.42 25.32 8.66
N ASP A 257 -7.14 24.80 7.67
CA ASP A 257 -7.61 23.42 7.63
C ASP A 257 -6.40 22.48 7.78
N LEU A 258 -5.35 22.73 6.99
CA LEU A 258 -4.13 21.93 7.01
C LEU A 258 -3.38 22.02 8.35
N GLU A 259 -3.29 23.23 8.91
CA GLU A 259 -2.70 23.47 10.22
C GLU A 259 -3.49 22.72 11.32
N GLN A 260 -4.82 22.79 11.27
CA GLN A 260 -5.68 22.09 12.23
C GLN A 260 -5.53 20.57 12.08
N TRP A 261 -5.45 20.06 10.85
CA TRP A 261 -5.24 18.65 10.56
C TRP A 261 -3.92 18.15 11.17
N TYR A 262 -2.82 18.86 10.90
CA TYR A 262 -1.50 18.59 11.48
C TYR A 262 -1.52 18.67 13.02
N LYS A 263 -2.07 19.76 13.58
CA LYS A 263 -2.15 19.93 15.03
C LYS A 263 -2.97 18.83 15.70
N THR A 264 -3.99 18.31 15.05
CA THR A 264 -4.87 17.26 15.59
C THR A 264 -4.20 15.89 15.58
N TRP A 265 -3.63 15.48 14.44
CA TRP A 265 -3.28 14.07 14.21
C TRP A 265 -1.79 13.76 14.31
N TYR A 266 -0.91 14.73 14.08
CA TYR A 266 0.53 14.50 14.08
C TYR A 266 1.07 14.65 15.50
N ALA A 267 1.17 13.52 16.20
CA ALA A 267 1.51 13.45 17.61
C ALA A 267 2.23 12.13 17.93
N PRO A 268 3.10 12.07 18.95
CA PRO A 268 3.81 10.86 19.32
C PRO A 268 2.84 9.72 19.68
N ASN A 269 1.79 9.98 20.44
CA ASN A 269 0.78 8.99 20.82
C ASN A 269 -0.19 8.58 19.70
N ASN A 270 0.02 9.07 18.48
CA ASN A 270 -0.69 8.64 17.27
C ASN A 270 0.29 8.19 16.17
N ALA A 271 1.53 7.87 16.55
CA ALA A 271 2.57 7.49 15.63
C ALA A 271 3.33 6.23 16.07
N THR A 272 3.84 5.49 15.10
CA THR A 272 4.81 4.41 15.28
C THR A 272 6.09 4.74 14.52
N LEU A 273 7.21 4.77 15.20
CA LEU A 273 8.54 4.88 14.60
C LEU A 273 9.12 3.47 14.41
N VAL A 274 9.39 3.10 13.17
CA VAL A 274 9.99 1.81 12.79
C VAL A 274 11.42 2.07 12.31
N ILE A 275 12.39 1.37 12.90
CA ILE A 275 13.80 1.45 12.53
C ILE A 275 14.28 0.05 12.16
N VAL A 276 14.82 -0.13 10.96
CA VAL A 276 15.37 -1.41 10.50
C VAL A 276 16.79 -1.19 9.98
N GLY A 277 17.77 -2.00 10.41
CA GLY A 277 19.14 -1.95 9.87
C GLY A 277 20.25 -2.32 10.84
N ASP A 278 21.47 -1.90 10.52
CA ASP A 278 22.69 -2.21 11.28
C ASP A 278 22.79 -1.37 12.56
N VAL A 279 21.86 -1.58 13.47
CA VAL A 279 21.68 -0.77 14.68
C VAL A 279 21.76 -1.61 15.94
N ASP A 280 22.25 -1.00 17.03
CA ASP A 280 22.10 -1.55 18.38
C ASP A 280 20.80 -0.99 18.99
N PRO A 281 19.82 -1.83 19.37
CA PRO A 281 18.52 -1.38 19.87
C PRO A 281 18.62 -0.52 21.14
N GLN A 282 19.54 -0.86 22.05
CA GLN A 282 19.70 -0.19 23.35
C GLN A 282 20.30 1.22 23.21
N GLN A 283 21.17 1.43 22.23
CA GLN A 283 21.71 2.75 21.88
C GLN A 283 20.69 3.54 21.07
N THR A 284 19.99 2.88 20.15
CA THR A 284 19.02 3.52 19.26
C THR A 284 17.85 4.09 20.05
N ILE A 285 17.29 3.34 21.00
CA ILE A 285 16.17 3.84 21.80
C ILE A 285 16.54 5.09 22.60
N LYS A 286 17.79 5.21 23.10
CA LYS A 286 18.26 6.41 23.80
C LYS A 286 18.29 7.65 22.89
N LYS A 287 18.68 7.45 21.62
CA LYS A 287 18.66 8.52 20.60
C LYS A 287 17.22 8.91 20.26
N VAL A 288 16.33 7.93 20.11
CA VAL A 288 14.89 8.19 19.91
C VAL A 288 14.30 8.97 21.08
N GLU A 289 14.61 8.58 22.33
CA GLU A 289 14.20 9.32 23.53
C GLU A 289 14.75 10.75 23.55
N GLN A 290 16.01 10.96 23.12
CA GLN A 290 16.62 12.28 23.03
C GLN A 290 15.86 13.22 22.08
N TYR A 291 15.45 12.73 20.90
CA TYR A 291 14.81 13.57 19.87
C TYR A 291 13.30 13.71 20.07
N PHE A 292 12.61 12.60 20.34
CA PHE A 292 11.14 12.58 20.43
C PHE A 292 10.61 12.71 21.85
N GLY A 293 11.38 12.35 22.88
CA GLY A 293 10.87 12.17 24.24
C GLY A 293 10.30 13.44 24.90
N ALA A 294 10.72 14.61 24.43
CA ALA A 294 10.20 15.90 24.91
C ALA A 294 8.94 16.39 24.16
N ILE A 295 8.57 15.74 23.06
CA ILE A 295 7.37 16.10 22.30
C ILE A 295 6.13 15.66 23.10
N PRO A 296 5.19 16.57 23.41
CA PRO A 296 4.00 16.20 24.18
C PRO A 296 3.04 15.34 23.36
N SER A 297 2.35 14.42 24.05
CA SER A 297 1.17 13.76 23.51
C SER A 297 0.04 14.75 23.25
N LYS A 298 -0.89 14.38 22.38
CA LYS A 298 -2.10 15.16 22.07
C LYS A 298 -3.37 14.35 22.33
N GLN A 299 -4.48 15.04 22.54
CA GLN A 299 -5.78 14.40 22.52
C GLN A 299 -6.14 14.05 21.07
N ILE A 300 -6.28 12.75 20.80
CA ILE A 300 -6.69 12.26 19.48
C ILE A 300 -8.22 12.13 19.46
N PRO A 301 -8.91 12.71 18.46
CA PRO A 301 -10.35 12.58 18.34
C PRO A 301 -10.79 11.13 18.17
N GLU A 302 -12.06 10.87 18.48
CA GLU A 302 -12.69 9.62 18.11
C GLU A 302 -12.79 9.51 16.59
N ARG A 303 -12.57 8.30 16.05
CA ARG A 303 -12.48 8.08 14.61
C ARG A 303 -13.84 7.68 14.02
N PRO A 304 -14.13 8.04 12.75
CA PRO A 304 -15.34 7.59 12.10
C PRO A 304 -15.37 6.06 12.00
N SER A 305 -16.56 5.47 12.14
CA SER A 305 -16.73 4.04 11.94
C SER A 305 -16.56 3.69 10.46
N VAL A 306 -15.83 2.62 10.21
CA VAL A 306 -15.47 2.12 8.88
C VAL A 306 -16.03 0.71 8.63
N LEU A 307 -16.91 0.26 9.51
CA LEU A 307 -17.63 -1.00 9.38
C LEU A 307 -18.84 -0.83 8.45
N GLN A 308 -19.06 -1.80 7.56
CA GLN A 308 -20.22 -1.80 6.70
C GLN A 308 -21.47 -2.26 7.47
N LYS A 309 -22.58 -1.55 7.29
CA LYS A 309 -23.87 -1.91 7.88
C LYS A 309 -24.58 -2.96 7.02
N GLY A 310 -24.10 -4.20 7.09
CA GLY A 310 -24.64 -5.32 6.31
C GLY A 310 -24.48 -5.14 4.80
N TRP A 311 -25.14 -6.01 4.02
CA TRP A 311 -25.11 -5.93 2.56
C TRP A 311 -26.23 -5.05 2.01
N ARG A 312 -25.94 -4.37 0.90
CA ARG A 312 -26.84 -3.39 0.28
C ARG A 312 -27.68 -3.97 -0.86
N GLY A 313 -27.61 -5.28 -1.10
CA GLY A 313 -28.20 -5.93 -2.26
C GLY A 313 -27.35 -5.74 -3.52
N TYR A 314 -27.67 -6.50 -4.57
CA TYR A 314 -26.97 -6.45 -5.85
C TYR A 314 -26.98 -5.04 -6.47
N GLN A 315 -25.81 -4.50 -6.78
CA GLN A 315 -25.64 -3.22 -7.47
C GLN A 315 -24.96 -3.45 -8.83
N GLN A 316 -25.47 -2.80 -9.87
CA GLN A 316 -24.84 -2.81 -11.19
C GLN A 316 -24.97 -1.45 -11.86
N GLN A 317 -23.87 -0.98 -12.44
CA GLN A 317 -23.86 0.23 -13.27
C GLN A 317 -23.06 0.00 -14.55
N THR A 318 -23.47 0.65 -15.64
CA THR A 318 -22.65 0.78 -16.85
C THR A 318 -22.20 2.22 -16.97
N ILE A 319 -20.90 2.42 -17.22
CA ILE A 319 -20.31 3.72 -17.53
C ILE A 319 -19.60 3.66 -18.88
N LYS A 320 -19.50 4.81 -19.54
CA LYS A 320 -18.68 4.98 -20.73
C LYS A 320 -17.43 5.77 -20.39
N GLU A 321 -16.28 5.29 -20.82
CA GLU A 321 -14.96 5.87 -20.58
C GLU A 321 -14.12 5.83 -21.86
N THR A 322 -13.08 6.66 -21.96
CA THR A 322 -12.17 6.70 -23.12
C THR A 322 -11.17 5.52 -23.07
N VAL A 323 -11.69 4.30 -23.01
CA VAL A 323 -10.92 3.05 -23.02
C VAL A 323 -10.99 2.39 -24.39
N ASN A 324 -9.90 1.72 -24.80
CA ASN A 324 -9.89 0.98 -26.08
C ASN A 324 -10.59 -0.38 -25.98
N VAL A 325 -10.63 -0.95 -24.78
CA VAL A 325 -11.23 -2.26 -24.51
C VAL A 325 -12.21 -2.14 -23.34
N PRO A 326 -13.37 -2.81 -23.42
CA PRO A 326 -14.28 -2.83 -22.29
C PRO A 326 -13.62 -3.51 -21.08
N THR A 327 -14.03 -3.13 -19.88
CA THR A 327 -13.50 -3.69 -18.62
C THR A 327 -14.64 -3.95 -17.66
N LEU A 328 -14.60 -5.11 -17.01
CA LEU A 328 -15.50 -5.47 -15.91
C LEU A 328 -14.82 -5.20 -14.58
N LEU A 329 -15.52 -4.51 -13.68
CA LEU A 329 -15.16 -4.41 -12.27
C LEU A 329 -16.24 -5.10 -11.43
N MET A 330 -15.83 -5.96 -10.50
CA MET A 330 -16.69 -6.61 -9.52
C MET A 330 -16.07 -6.46 -8.13
N GLY A 331 -16.92 -6.33 -7.12
CA GLY A 331 -16.47 -6.20 -5.73
C GLY A 331 -17.48 -6.80 -4.75
N PHE A 332 -16.95 -7.46 -3.73
CA PHE A 332 -17.70 -7.98 -2.59
C PHE A 332 -17.19 -7.32 -1.32
N ASN A 333 -18.10 -6.82 -0.47
CA ASN A 333 -17.71 -6.31 0.85
C ASN A 333 -17.37 -7.49 1.76
N VAL A 334 -16.16 -7.50 2.31
CA VAL A 334 -15.63 -8.61 3.09
C VAL A 334 -14.94 -8.10 4.35
N PRO A 335 -14.94 -8.89 5.44
CA PRO A 335 -14.25 -8.49 6.65
C PRO A 335 -12.73 -8.52 6.46
N THR A 336 -12.03 -7.90 7.40
CA THR A 336 -10.57 -7.84 7.48
C THR A 336 -10.13 -8.32 8.87
N LEU A 337 -8.82 -8.37 9.12
CA LEU A 337 -8.32 -8.59 10.48
C LEU A 337 -8.78 -7.49 11.44
N HIS A 338 -8.89 -6.24 10.98
CA HIS A 338 -9.34 -5.14 11.82
C HIS A 338 -10.82 -5.26 12.16
N SER A 339 -11.71 -5.54 11.19
CA SER A 339 -13.13 -5.70 11.52
C SER A 339 -13.41 -6.93 12.37
N ALA A 340 -12.61 -7.99 12.24
CA ALA A 340 -12.66 -9.14 13.15
C ALA A 340 -12.26 -8.81 14.61
N MET A 341 -11.51 -7.72 14.85
CA MET A 341 -11.22 -7.26 16.22
C MET A 341 -12.40 -6.50 16.85
N ALA A 342 -13.31 -5.98 16.03
CA ALA A 342 -14.43 -5.15 16.46
C ALA A 342 -15.79 -5.86 16.37
N THR A 343 -15.81 -7.12 15.93
CA THR A 343 -17.03 -7.90 15.67
C THR A 343 -16.85 -9.36 16.10
N ASP A 344 -17.91 -10.16 16.03
CA ASP A 344 -17.87 -11.60 16.35
C ASP A 344 -17.36 -12.47 15.17
N ILE A 345 -16.82 -11.85 14.11
CA ILE A 345 -16.30 -12.59 12.96
C ILE A 345 -15.01 -13.31 13.35
N PRO A 346 -14.93 -14.65 13.23
CA PRO A 346 -13.70 -15.37 13.54
C PRO A 346 -12.56 -14.95 12.61
N LYS A 347 -11.39 -14.67 13.21
CA LYS A 347 -10.15 -14.35 12.48
C LYS A 347 -9.81 -15.35 11.37
N LYS A 348 -10.17 -16.62 11.56
CA LYS A 348 -9.97 -17.68 10.57
C LYS A 348 -10.67 -17.39 9.24
N GLU A 349 -11.86 -16.78 9.25
CA GLU A 349 -12.60 -16.48 8.02
C GLU A 349 -11.87 -15.47 7.12
N ILE A 350 -11.06 -14.60 7.72
CA ILE A 350 -10.20 -13.64 7.00
C ILE A 350 -9.10 -14.39 6.22
N TYR A 351 -8.54 -15.43 6.83
CA TYR A 351 -7.55 -16.28 6.16
C TYR A 351 -8.18 -17.22 5.14
N ASP A 352 -9.42 -17.67 5.35
CA ASP A 352 -10.18 -18.43 4.36
C ASP A 352 -10.38 -17.59 3.09
N LEU A 353 -10.70 -16.29 3.23
CA LEU A 353 -10.79 -15.32 2.12
C LEU A 353 -9.44 -15.09 1.43
N LEU A 354 -8.36 -14.93 2.19
CA LEU A 354 -7.00 -14.81 1.64
C LEU A 354 -6.64 -16.04 0.81
N MET A 355 -6.86 -17.24 1.34
CA MET A 355 -6.60 -18.49 0.62
C MET A 355 -7.47 -18.62 -0.63
N LEU A 356 -8.74 -18.22 -0.55
CA LEU A 356 -9.64 -18.22 -1.71
C LEU A 356 -9.09 -17.31 -2.83
N GLN A 357 -8.56 -16.13 -2.51
CA GLN A 357 -7.91 -15.24 -3.49
C GLN A 357 -6.74 -15.92 -4.19
N PHE A 358 -5.84 -16.59 -3.47
CA PHE A 358 -4.71 -17.30 -4.08
C PHE A 358 -5.12 -18.52 -4.92
N ILE A 359 -6.26 -19.13 -4.63
CA ILE A 359 -6.80 -20.24 -5.45
C ILE A 359 -7.50 -19.70 -6.70
N MET A 360 -8.19 -18.56 -6.57
CA MET A 360 -8.79 -17.84 -7.69
C MET A 360 -7.72 -17.36 -8.67
N ASP A 361 -6.71 -16.63 -8.19
CA ASP A 361 -5.79 -15.85 -9.02
C ASP A 361 -4.35 -15.76 -8.49
N GLY A 362 -3.89 -16.74 -7.71
CA GLY A 362 -2.53 -16.77 -7.17
C GLY A 362 -1.42 -17.11 -8.17
N GLY A 363 -1.62 -16.88 -9.48
CA GLY A 363 -0.66 -17.14 -10.56
C GLY A 363 -1.19 -18.08 -11.66
N TYR A 364 -0.33 -18.46 -12.62
CA TYR A 364 -0.75 -19.13 -13.86
C TYR A 364 -1.48 -20.47 -13.75
N ALA A 365 -1.36 -21.13 -12.60
CA ALA A 365 -2.03 -22.39 -12.32
C ALA A 365 -3.33 -22.23 -11.51
N ALA A 366 -3.67 -21.00 -11.12
CA ALA A 366 -4.90 -20.65 -10.41
C ALA A 366 -6.12 -20.78 -11.35
N ARG A 367 -7.31 -20.93 -10.76
CA ARG A 367 -8.50 -21.34 -11.52
C ARG A 367 -8.97 -20.29 -12.51
N PHE A 368 -8.88 -19.00 -12.20
CA PHE A 368 -9.31 -17.95 -13.14
C PHE A 368 -8.45 -17.92 -14.39
N GLU A 369 -7.13 -17.84 -14.24
CA GLU A 369 -6.20 -17.87 -15.37
C GLU A 369 -6.34 -19.17 -16.19
N LYS A 370 -6.39 -20.32 -15.52
CA LYS A 370 -6.58 -21.61 -16.20
C LYS A 370 -7.90 -21.65 -16.97
N ASN A 371 -9.03 -21.42 -16.30
CA ASN A 371 -10.34 -21.74 -16.83
C ASN A 371 -10.89 -20.63 -17.74
N LEU A 372 -10.72 -19.35 -17.37
CA LEU A 372 -11.35 -18.22 -18.05
C LEU A 372 -10.48 -17.60 -19.14
N VAL A 373 -9.16 -17.56 -18.91
CA VAL A 373 -8.20 -16.97 -19.88
C VAL A 373 -7.71 -18.01 -20.88
N ARG A 374 -7.29 -19.19 -20.43
CA ARG A 374 -6.62 -20.20 -21.27
C ARG A 374 -7.55 -21.24 -21.88
N GLU A 375 -8.41 -21.86 -21.08
CA GLU A 375 -9.28 -22.96 -21.56
C GLU A 375 -10.51 -22.44 -22.31
N GLN A 376 -11.26 -21.51 -21.73
CA GLN A 376 -12.44 -20.94 -22.40
C GLN A 376 -12.10 -19.81 -23.37
N GLY A 377 -10.92 -19.20 -23.24
CA GLY A 377 -10.50 -18.10 -24.12
C GLY A 377 -11.38 -16.85 -24.03
N LEU A 378 -12.10 -16.64 -22.92
CA LEU A 378 -13.05 -15.52 -22.79
C LEU A 378 -12.35 -14.20 -22.48
N LEU A 379 -11.26 -14.27 -21.72
CA LEU A 379 -10.58 -13.09 -21.16
C LEU A 379 -9.17 -12.93 -21.72
N SER A 380 -8.74 -11.68 -21.89
CA SER A 380 -7.35 -11.32 -22.15
C SER A 380 -6.56 -11.15 -20.85
N SER A 381 -7.22 -10.69 -19.79
CA SER A 381 -6.68 -10.63 -18.43
C SER A 381 -7.79 -10.70 -17.39
N ILE A 382 -7.46 -11.26 -16.23
CA ILE A 382 -8.27 -11.20 -15.01
C ILE A 382 -7.32 -11.00 -13.82
N VAL A 383 -7.73 -10.16 -12.88
CA VAL A 383 -6.98 -9.88 -11.66
C VAL A 383 -7.97 -9.89 -10.49
N SER A 384 -7.62 -10.55 -9.39
CA SER A 384 -8.34 -10.42 -8.12
C SER A 384 -7.45 -9.92 -6.98
N SER A 385 -8.01 -9.14 -6.07
CA SER A 385 -7.29 -8.61 -4.91
C SER A 385 -8.14 -8.60 -3.65
N TYR A 386 -7.47 -8.74 -2.51
CA TYR A 386 -8.05 -8.67 -1.18
C TYR A 386 -6.97 -8.21 -0.19
N ASP A 387 -7.16 -7.03 0.40
CA ASP A 387 -6.31 -6.54 1.49
C ASP A 387 -6.95 -6.89 2.84
N LEU A 388 -6.34 -7.85 3.55
CA LEU A 388 -6.82 -8.29 4.86
C LEU A 388 -6.46 -7.35 6.01
N TYR A 389 -5.67 -6.30 5.78
CA TYR A 389 -5.15 -5.41 6.83
C TYR A 389 -5.94 -4.13 6.97
N GLU A 390 -6.74 -3.78 5.96
CA GLU A 390 -7.56 -2.57 5.91
C GLU A 390 -8.33 -2.29 7.21
N ARG A 391 -8.38 -1.02 7.64
CA ARG A 391 -9.17 -0.64 8.82
C ARG A 391 -10.67 -0.76 8.57
N GLY A 392 -11.37 -1.57 9.35
CA GLY A 392 -12.79 -1.87 9.10
C GLY A 392 -12.96 -2.92 8.02
N ASP A 393 -14.10 -2.94 7.33
CA ASP A 393 -14.30 -3.88 6.23
C ASP A 393 -13.56 -3.41 4.97
N GLY A 394 -13.29 -4.34 4.05
CA GLY A 394 -12.60 -4.09 2.78
C GLY A 394 -13.38 -4.64 1.58
N LEU A 395 -12.77 -4.54 0.40
CA LEU A 395 -13.32 -5.09 -0.84
C LEU A 395 -12.48 -6.29 -1.33
N PHE A 396 -13.17 -7.39 -1.63
CA PHE A 396 -12.63 -8.44 -2.50
C PHE A 396 -12.96 -8.05 -3.94
N MET A 397 -11.94 -7.67 -4.70
CA MET A 397 -12.09 -7.08 -6.02
C MET A 397 -11.74 -8.08 -7.12
N ILE A 398 -12.45 -7.99 -8.24
CA ILE A 398 -12.12 -8.69 -9.48
C ILE A 398 -12.21 -7.68 -10.63
N GLN A 399 -11.13 -7.55 -11.39
CA GLN A 399 -11.08 -6.81 -12.66
C GLN A 399 -10.86 -7.80 -13.80
N ALA A 400 -11.64 -7.69 -14.87
CA ALA A 400 -11.50 -8.56 -16.03
C ALA A 400 -11.63 -7.79 -17.34
N THR A 401 -10.83 -8.17 -18.33
CA THR A 401 -10.88 -7.62 -19.69
C THR A 401 -11.25 -8.75 -20.66
N PRO A 402 -12.39 -8.65 -21.37
CA PRO A 402 -12.78 -9.66 -22.37
C PRO A 402 -11.81 -9.70 -23.54
N ARG A 403 -11.82 -10.82 -24.27
CA ARG A 403 -11.30 -10.89 -25.63
C ARG A 403 -12.31 -10.32 -26.63
N GLU A 404 -11.84 -10.07 -27.84
CA GLU A 404 -12.68 -9.61 -28.95
C GLU A 404 -13.89 -10.55 -29.15
N GLY A 405 -15.08 -9.96 -29.34
CA GLY A 405 -16.33 -10.69 -29.53
C GLY A 405 -17.00 -11.21 -28.24
N VAL A 406 -16.37 -11.07 -27.07
CA VAL A 406 -16.95 -11.48 -25.77
C VAL A 406 -17.55 -10.26 -25.07
N THR A 407 -18.82 -10.35 -24.70
CA THR A 407 -19.54 -9.26 -24.00
C THR A 407 -19.23 -9.24 -22.49
N LEU A 408 -19.33 -8.08 -21.85
CA LEU A 408 -19.15 -7.94 -20.40
C LEU A 408 -20.15 -8.80 -19.59
N ALA A 409 -21.36 -9.00 -20.11
CA ALA A 409 -22.36 -9.88 -19.49
C ALA A 409 -21.93 -11.36 -19.52
N GLN A 410 -21.35 -11.82 -20.63
CA GLN A 410 -20.76 -13.17 -20.70
C GLN A 410 -19.58 -13.32 -19.75
N VAL A 411 -18.72 -12.30 -19.64
CA VAL A 411 -17.61 -12.30 -18.68
C VAL A 411 -18.10 -12.38 -17.25
N GLN A 412 -19.06 -11.52 -16.86
CA GLN A 412 -19.63 -11.53 -15.53
C GLN A 412 -20.24 -12.90 -15.21
N GLN A 413 -21.02 -13.48 -16.13
CA GLN A 413 -21.61 -14.80 -15.93
C GLN A 413 -20.54 -15.88 -15.75
N ALA A 414 -19.50 -15.89 -16.59
CA ALA A 414 -18.43 -16.88 -16.50
C ALA A 414 -17.63 -16.77 -15.20
N ILE A 415 -17.39 -15.55 -14.70
CA ILE A 415 -16.75 -15.34 -13.39
C ILE A 415 -17.67 -15.83 -12.26
N MET A 416 -18.97 -15.51 -12.31
CA MET A 416 -19.94 -15.97 -11.32
C MET A 416 -20.07 -17.50 -11.31
N ASP A 417 -20.07 -18.14 -12.47
CA ASP A 417 -20.10 -19.61 -12.58
C ASP A 417 -18.86 -20.25 -11.93
N GLN A 418 -17.67 -19.63 -12.07
CA GLN A 418 -16.46 -20.10 -11.39
C GLN A 418 -16.53 -19.84 -9.87
N ILE A 419 -17.06 -18.69 -9.45
CA ILE A 419 -17.31 -18.39 -8.03
C ILE A 419 -18.28 -19.42 -7.42
N ASP A 420 -19.33 -19.81 -8.13
CA ASP A 420 -20.28 -20.80 -7.65
C ASP A 420 -19.66 -22.20 -7.52
N LYS A 421 -18.71 -22.56 -8.38
CA LYS A 421 -17.91 -23.79 -8.21
C LYS A 421 -17.12 -23.79 -6.91
N PHE A 422 -16.54 -22.65 -6.51
CA PHE A 422 -15.85 -22.54 -5.22
C PHE A 422 -16.76 -22.77 -4.02
N LYS A 423 -18.08 -22.72 -4.16
CA LYS A 423 -19.02 -22.99 -3.06
C LYS A 423 -19.20 -24.47 -2.81
N THR A 424 -18.92 -25.35 -3.78
CA THR A 424 -19.30 -26.77 -3.68
C THR A 424 -18.22 -27.75 -4.08
N GLU A 425 -17.35 -27.37 -5.02
CA GLU A 425 -16.29 -28.25 -5.50
C GLU A 425 -15.20 -28.43 -4.43
N THR A 426 -14.74 -29.67 -4.32
CA THR A 426 -13.56 -29.99 -3.50
C THR A 426 -12.31 -29.41 -4.15
N ILE A 427 -11.52 -28.72 -3.33
CA ILE A 427 -10.21 -28.18 -3.68
C ILE A 427 -9.19 -29.23 -3.28
N SER A 428 -8.40 -29.71 -4.25
CA SER A 428 -7.42 -30.76 -3.99
C SER A 428 -6.30 -30.28 -3.06
N ASP A 429 -5.70 -31.18 -2.29
CA ASP A 429 -4.60 -30.87 -1.38
C ASP A 429 -3.43 -30.20 -2.11
N LYS A 430 -3.12 -30.64 -3.34
CA LYS A 430 -2.08 -30.05 -4.19
C LYS A 430 -2.38 -28.60 -4.57
N GLU A 431 -3.65 -28.28 -4.81
CA GLU A 431 -4.08 -26.92 -5.13
C GLU A 431 -3.99 -26.02 -3.89
N LEU A 432 -4.42 -26.52 -2.71
CA LEU A 432 -4.29 -25.82 -1.44
C LEU A 432 -2.83 -25.56 -1.08
N GLU A 433 -1.97 -26.56 -1.20
CA GLU A 433 -0.54 -26.45 -0.92
C GLU A 433 0.13 -25.41 -1.83
N ARG A 434 -0.18 -25.42 -3.14
CA ARG A 434 0.32 -24.40 -4.06
C ARG A 434 -0.14 -23.00 -3.66
N ALA A 435 -1.42 -22.83 -3.33
CA ALA A 435 -1.95 -21.53 -2.90
C ALA A 435 -1.27 -21.04 -1.61
N ARG A 436 -1.07 -21.93 -0.62
CA ARG A 436 -0.31 -21.63 0.60
C ARG A 436 1.10 -21.19 0.30
N ASN A 437 1.81 -21.93 -0.54
CA ASN A 437 3.19 -21.61 -0.91
C ASN A 437 3.25 -20.24 -1.61
N ASN A 438 2.31 -19.93 -2.51
CA ASN A 438 2.28 -18.64 -3.18
C ASN A 438 1.99 -17.49 -2.20
N ALA A 439 1.05 -17.69 -1.26
CA ALA A 439 0.78 -16.71 -0.21
C ALA A 439 2.03 -16.45 0.63
N VAL A 440 2.64 -17.50 1.19
CA VAL A 440 3.83 -17.39 2.06
C VAL A 440 5.03 -16.82 1.31
N ASN A 441 5.29 -17.26 0.08
CA ASN A 441 6.44 -16.81 -0.71
C ASN A 441 6.41 -15.29 -0.95
N GLY A 442 5.24 -14.72 -1.27
CA GLY A 442 5.09 -13.28 -1.45
C GLY A 442 5.51 -12.50 -0.19
N PHE A 443 5.09 -13.00 0.97
CA PHE A 443 5.50 -12.44 2.27
C PHE A 443 6.99 -12.62 2.53
N VAL A 444 7.55 -13.83 2.37
CA VAL A 444 8.98 -14.09 2.60
C VAL A 444 9.87 -13.21 1.72
N PHE A 445 9.56 -13.09 0.43
CA PHE A 445 10.34 -12.23 -0.47
C PHE A 445 10.29 -10.76 -0.08
N SER A 446 9.15 -10.26 0.43
CA SER A 446 9.06 -8.88 0.94
C SER A 446 10.00 -8.63 2.13
N GLN A 447 10.35 -9.66 2.90
CA GLN A 447 11.25 -9.54 4.05
C GLN A 447 12.73 -9.45 3.65
N ASP A 448 13.08 -9.69 2.38
CA ASP A 448 14.48 -9.57 1.94
C ASP A 448 14.97 -8.12 1.90
N SER A 449 14.08 -7.16 1.67
CA SER A 449 14.41 -5.73 1.68
C SER A 449 14.16 -5.10 3.04
N MET A 450 15.09 -4.27 3.53
CA MET A 450 14.89 -3.46 4.73
C MET A 450 13.65 -2.56 4.62
N GLN A 451 13.39 -2.03 3.42
CA GLN A 451 12.19 -1.25 3.14
C GLN A 451 10.91 -2.08 3.26
N GLY A 452 10.93 -3.32 2.73
CA GLY A 452 9.79 -4.22 2.85
C GLY A 452 9.53 -4.67 4.29
N GLN A 453 10.60 -4.94 5.06
CA GLN A 453 10.49 -5.23 6.48
C GLN A 453 9.90 -4.06 7.27
N ALA A 454 10.48 -2.86 7.11
CA ALA A 454 10.01 -1.65 7.80
C ALA A 454 8.57 -1.30 7.42
N TYR A 455 8.25 -1.40 6.13
CA TYR A 455 6.90 -1.13 5.62
C TYR A 455 5.87 -2.08 6.21
N MET A 456 6.14 -3.39 6.23
CA MET A 456 5.19 -4.36 6.77
C MET A 456 4.92 -4.13 8.27
N ILE A 457 5.98 -3.87 9.05
CA ILE A 457 5.85 -3.55 10.47
C ILE A 457 4.99 -2.29 10.66
N GLY A 458 5.32 -1.21 9.96
CA GLY A 458 4.62 0.06 10.08
C GLY A 458 3.18 0.01 9.58
N ASN A 459 2.93 -0.70 8.48
CA ASN A 459 1.61 -0.90 7.87
C ASN A 459 0.63 -1.63 8.79
N LEU A 460 1.10 -2.65 9.53
CA LEU A 460 0.30 -3.39 10.49
C LEU A 460 0.09 -2.55 11.76
N GLN A 461 1.16 -1.97 12.30
CA GLN A 461 1.12 -1.24 13.56
C GLN A 461 0.32 0.06 13.48
N SER A 462 0.39 0.78 12.36
CA SER A 462 -0.40 1.99 12.13
C SER A 462 -1.91 1.71 12.14
N ARG A 463 -2.31 0.47 11.85
CA ARG A 463 -3.70 -0.01 11.89
C ARG A 463 -4.06 -0.77 13.17
N GLY A 464 -3.18 -0.79 14.17
CA GLY A 464 -3.40 -1.51 15.42
C GLY A 464 -3.31 -3.04 15.30
N LEU A 465 -2.75 -3.54 14.20
CA LEU A 465 -2.52 -4.97 13.99
C LEU A 465 -1.15 -5.40 14.51
N ASP A 466 -1.05 -6.66 14.92
CA ASP A 466 0.20 -7.25 15.39
C ASP A 466 1.12 -7.61 14.21
N ASP A 467 2.30 -6.98 14.13
CA ASP A 467 3.27 -7.24 13.06
C ASP A 467 3.91 -8.63 13.14
N ARG A 468 3.83 -9.31 14.30
CA ARG A 468 4.25 -10.71 14.44
C ARG A 468 3.37 -11.67 13.64
N LEU A 469 2.23 -11.19 13.13
CA LEU A 469 1.41 -11.90 12.17
C LEU A 469 2.23 -12.52 11.03
N ILE A 470 3.27 -11.84 10.55
CA ILE A 470 4.13 -12.34 9.47
C ILE A 470 4.71 -13.71 9.80
N THR A 471 5.11 -13.91 11.06
CA THR A 471 5.72 -15.17 11.54
C THR A 471 4.68 -16.26 11.77
N THR A 472 3.44 -15.89 12.13
CA THR A 472 2.39 -16.87 12.45
C THR A 472 1.49 -17.20 11.26
N LEU A 473 1.50 -16.38 10.21
CA LEU A 473 0.66 -16.54 9.03
C LEU A 473 0.82 -17.92 8.37
N PRO A 474 2.03 -18.48 8.17
CA PRO A 474 2.17 -19.82 7.59
C PRO A 474 1.38 -20.90 8.36
N ASP A 475 1.38 -20.84 9.69
CA ASP A 475 0.65 -21.79 10.54
C ASP A 475 -0.85 -21.57 10.46
N GLU A 476 -1.30 -20.31 10.39
CA GLU A 476 -2.71 -20.01 10.19
C GLU A 476 -3.22 -20.53 8.84
N LEU A 477 -2.44 -20.35 7.77
CA LEU A 477 -2.79 -20.84 6.44
C LEU A 477 -2.73 -22.37 6.34
N ALA A 478 -1.83 -23.03 7.08
CA ALA A 478 -1.74 -24.48 7.15
C ALA A 478 -3.01 -25.16 7.69
N LYS A 479 -3.79 -24.45 8.52
CA LYS A 479 -5.05 -24.96 9.11
C LYS A 479 -6.24 -24.89 8.15
N ILE A 480 -6.10 -24.20 7.01
CA ILE A 480 -7.21 -23.95 6.08
C ILE A 480 -7.48 -25.20 5.23
N SER A 481 -8.72 -25.66 5.26
CA SER A 481 -9.22 -26.80 4.49
C SER A 481 -10.06 -26.37 3.28
N SER A 482 -10.31 -27.30 2.35
CA SER A 482 -11.26 -27.05 1.25
C SER A 482 -12.64 -26.64 1.75
N ALA A 483 -13.14 -27.27 2.83
CA ALA A 483 -14.47 -27.01 3.36
C ALA A 483 -14.61 -25.58 3.89
N ASP A 484 -13.54 -25.06 4.48
CA ASP A 484 -13.49 -23.68 4.98
C ASP A 484 -13.57 -22.66 3.85
N ILE A 485 -12.81 -22.90 2.77
CA ILE A 485 -12.87 -22.06 1.57
C ILE A 485 -14.26 -22.13 0.94
N ASN A 486 -14.88 -23.31 0.88
CA ASN A 486 -16.25 -23.45 0.40
C ASN A 486 -17.24 -22.67 1.29
N ALA A 487 -17.05 -22.69 2.61
CA ALA A 487 -17.89 -21.93 3.55
C ALA A 487 -17.73 -20.42 3.37
N ALA A 488 -16.49 -19.93 3.24
CA ALA A 488 -16.20 -18.52 2.96
C ALA A 488 -16.79 -18.07 1.61
N ALA A 489 -16.65 -18.88 0.55
CA ALA A 489 -17.25 -18.61 -0.75
C ALA A 489 -18.79 -18.53 -0.67
N LYS A 490 -19.45 -19.44 0.06
CA LYS A 490 -20.91 -19.39 0.26
C LYS A 490 -21.34 -18.14 1.02
N LYS A 491 -20.60 -17.78 2.06
CA LYS A 491 -20.94 -16.68 2.96
C LYS A 491 -20.72 -15.33 2.29
N TYR A 492 -19.56 -15.09 1.67
CA TYR A 492 -19.18 -13.75 1.25
C TYR A 492 -19.47 -13.45 -0.23
N PHE A 493 -19.48 -14.48 -1.10
CA PHE A 493 -19.69 -14.31 -2.54
C PHE A 493 -21.15 -14.54 -2.91
N ALA A 494 -22.04 -13.83 -2.20
CA ALA A 494 -23.46 -13.81 -2.43
C ALA A 494 -23.83 -12.71 -3.44
N LYS A 495 -24.89 -12.93 -4.22
CA LYS A 495 -25.40 -11.93 -5.19
C LYS A 495 -25.79 -10.62 -4.50
N ASP A 496 -26.36 -10.71 -3.29
CA ASP A 496 -26.76 -9.53 -2.51
C ASP A 496 -25.58 -8.72 -1.96
N ASN A 497 -24.36 -9.27 -2.00
CA ASN A 497 -23.12 -8.58 -1.62
C ASN A 497 -22.32 -8.07 -2.84
N LEU A 498 -22.82 -8.30 -4.06
CA LEU A 498 -22.07 -8.03 -5.28
C LEU A 498 -22.36 -6.63 -5.81
N THR A 499 -21.29 -5.86 -6.02
CA THR A 499 -21.30 -4.63 -6.83
C THR A 499 -20.58 -4.88 -8.16
N VAL A 500 -21.19 -4.44 -9.26
CA VAL A 500 -20.67 -4.61 -10.63
C VAL A 500 -20.61 -3.26 -11.35
N MET A 501 -19.53 -3.02 -12.08
CA MET A 501 -19.45 -1.94 -13.07
C MET A 501 -18.96 -2.44 -14.41
N TYR A 502 -19.74 -2.13 -15.45
CA TYR A 502 -19.34 -2.29 -16.84
C TYR A 502 -18.71 -0.98 -17.31
N VAL A 503 -17.45 -1.04 -17.72
CA VAL A 503 -16.72 0.09 -18.30
C VAL A 503 -16.67 -0.14 -19.81
N GLU A 504 -17.47 0.62 -20.55
CA GLU A 504 -17.55 0.52 -22.00
C GLU A 504 -16.76 1.65 -22.67
N PRO A 505 -16.16 1.41 -23.86
CA PRO A 505 -15.61 2.49 -24.68
C PRO A 505 -16.68 3.53 -25.03
N ILE A 506 -16.30 4.81 -25.02
CA ILE A 506 -17.07 5.84 -25.72
C ILE A 506 -17.02 5.51 -27.22
N GLU A 507 -18.18 5.33 -27.85
CA GLU A 507 -18.25 5.16 -29.29
C GLU A 507 -17.62 6.38 -29.97
N ALA A 508 -16.61 6.15 -30.81
CA ALA A 508 -16.08 7.22 -31.64
C ALA A 508 -17.23 7.75 -32.51
N THR A 509 -17.64 8.99 -32.28
CA THR A 509 -18.51 9.68 -33.22
C THR A 509 -17.73 9.78 -34.52
N ASN A 510 -18.11 8.97 -35.50
CA ASN A 510 -17.66 9.09 -36.88
C ASN A 510 -18.14 10.47 -37.39
N THR A 511 -17.40 11.53 -37.11
CA THR A 511 -17.48 12.75 -37.92
C THR A 511 -16.92 12.37 -39.28
N SER A 512 -17.81 11.92 -40.16
CA SER A 512 -17.55 11.82 -41.59
C SER A 512 -16.89 13.12 -42.04
N ALA A 513 -15.62 13.06 -42.39
CA ALA A 513 -14.97 14.15 -43.10
C ALA A 513 -15.82 14.47 -44.34
N PRO A 514 -16.14 15.75 -44.62
CA PRO A 514 -16.91 16.08 -45.81
C PRO A 514 -16.11 15.61 -47.03
N SER A 515 -16.76 14.82 -47.87
CA SER A 515 -16.22 14.41 -49.17
C SER A 515 -15.79 15.66 -49.93
N LYS A 516 -14.52 15.69 -50.35
CA LYS A 516 -13.99 16.73 -51.23
C LYS A 516 -14.70 16.78 -52.57
#